data_AF-A0A081PE90-F1
#
_entry.id   AF-A0A081PE90-F1
#
_cell.length_a   1.000
_cell.length_b   1.000
_cell.length_c   1.000
_cell.angle_alpha   90.00
_cell.angle_beta   90.00
_cell.angle_gamma   90.00
#
_symmetry.space_group_name_H-M   'P 1'
#
loop_
_entity.id
_entity.type
_entity.pdbx_description
1 polymer ?
#
loop_
_entity_poly.entity_id
_entity_poly.type
_entity_poly.pdbx_seq_one_letter_code
_entity_poly.pdbx_strand_id
1 'polypeptide(L)'
;MKLKNNSESNIVISLLIIGILLTIIVPLMLPLLPLGHLKEYGPVGDAFGGVANPIAQIVGFVLLYRALRAQINANSILQMQINDENSKEMQERGVKHVHELYTFLENNINSFSYENKFEGTNGIQVVHGRRAIRCFIDDIEDMNIDLHNAEQLLQQDGVREILSILRIAENIFDRIGHADINENDKLFYIDLMKHELTFSIFPYTDLDESANLKLELCGDCHKFHGNYPPLIFDKLQQLKRHFQKQ
;
A
#
# COMPACT_ATOMS: atom_id res chain seq x y z
N MET A 1 6.01 8.30 -32.61
CA MET A 1 6.78 9.50 -32.18
C MET A 1 8.31 9.29 -32.17
N LYS A 2 8.89 8.51 -33.10
CA LYS A 2 10.36 8.26 -33.15
C LYS A 2 11.08 8.88 -34.36
N LEU A 3 10.36 9.22 -35.44
CA LEU A 3 10.98 9.67 -36.70
C LEU A 3 11.37 11.16 -36.74
N LYS A 4 10.72 12.02 -35.94
CA LYS A 4 10.99 13.48 -35.94
C LYS A 4 12.33 13.84 -35.28
N ASN A 5 12.74 13.08 -34.25
CA ASN A 5 13.96 13.34 -33.48
C ASN A 5 15.26 13.19 -34.27
N ASN A 6 15.33 12.26 -35.24
CA ASN A 6 16.56 12.04 -36.01
C ASN A 6 16.89 13.21 -36.95
N SER A 7 15.89 13.78 -37.60
CA SER A 7 16.09 14.93 -38.51
C SER A 7 16.54 16.19 -37.78
N GLU A 8 15.90 16.52 -36.65
CA GLU A 8 16.27 17.69 -35.83
C GLU A 8 17.63 17.52 -35.14
N SER A 9 18.01 16.29 -34.78
CA SER A 9 19.34 15.99 -34.26
C SER A 9 20.41 16.20 -35.32
N ASN A 10 20.18 15.69 -36.54
CA ASN A 10 21.11 15.83 -37.65
C ASN A 10 21.31 17.31 -38.05
N ILE A 11 20.24 18.11 -38.10
CA ILE A 11 20.32 19.55 -38.40
C ILE A 11 21.15 20.29 -37.33
N VAL A 12 20.96 19.97 -36.05
CA VAL A 12 21.73 20.62 -34.97
C VAL A 12 23.19 20.20 -35.00
N ILE A 13 23.49 18.92 -35.27
CA ILE A 13 24.87 18.45 -35.44
C ILE A 13 25.53 19.16 -36.63
N SER A 14 24.83 19.27 -37.76
CA SER A 14 25.31 20.03 -38.92
C SER A 14 25.54 21.50 -38.60
N LEU A 15 24.63 22.16 -37.85
CA LEU A 15 24.79 23.55 -37.41
C LEU A 15 26.00 23.73 -36.49
N LEU A 16 26.26 22.79 -35.58
CA LEU A 16 27.42 22.83 -34.70
C LEU A 16 28.72 22.66 -35.49
N ILE A 17 28.77 21.69 -36.41
CA ILE A 17 29.93 21.45 -37.27
C ILE A 17 30.20 22.68 -38.14
N ILE A 18 29.16 23.23 -38.78
CA ILE A 18 29.27 24.44 -39.61
C ILE A 18 29.69 25.64 -38.76
N GLY A 19 29.13 25.82 -37.57
CA GLY A 19 29.49 26.92 -36.67
C GLY A 19 30.95 26.85 -36.23
N ILE A 20 31.43 25.68 -35.81
CA ILE A 20 32.83 25.44 -35.44
C ILE A 20 33.74 25.66 -36.67
N LEU A 21 33.36 25.14 -37.83
CA LEU A 21 34.12 25.30 -39.06
C LEU A 21 34.20 26.78 -39.49
N LEU A 22 33.10 27.53 -39.40
CA LEU A 22 33.05 28.96 -39.71
C LEU A 22 33.89 29.78 -38.74
N THR A 23 33.95 29.44 -37.44
CA THR A 23 34.85 30.12 -36.49
C THR A 23 36.33 29.98 -36.85
N ILE A 24 36.71 28.96 -37.62
CA ILE A 24 38.09 28.71 -38.05
C ILE A 24 38.33 29.24 -39.47
N ILE A 25 37.43 28.97 -40.42
CA ILE A 25 37.60 29.28 -41.85
C ILE A 25 37.41 30.77 -42.13
N VAL A 26 36.40 31.42 -41.53
CA VAL A 26 36.08 32.82 -41.86
C VAL A 26 37.24 33.75 -41.52
N PRO A 27 37.90 33.63 -40.36
CA PRO A 27 39.06 34.49 -40.07
C PRO A 27 40.30 34.12 -40.87
N LEU A 28 40.47 32.86 -41.27
CA LEU A 28 41.58 32.40 -42.12
C LEU A 28 41.46 32.95 -43.56
N MET A 29 40.24 33.13 -44.05
CA MET A 29 39.94 33.65 -45.40
C MET A 29 39.86 35.19 -45.45
N LEU A 30 39.69 35.84 -44.30
CA LEU A 30 39.57 37.30 -44.20
C LEU A 30 40.75 38.07 -44.85
N PRO A 31 42.03 37.65 -44.70
CA PRO A 31 43.17 38.33 -45.33
C PRO A 31 43.25 38.19 -46.86
N LEU A 32 42.51 37.25 -47.47
CA LEU A 32 42.54 37.00 -48.92
C LEU A 32 41.54 37.86 -49.70
N LEU A 33 40.64 38.56 -49.01
CA LEU A 33 39.69 39.49 -49.63
C LEU A 33 40.41 40.82 -49.97
N PRO A 34 40.13 41.45 -51.13
CA PRO A 34 40.77 42.70 -51.56
C PRO A 34 40.26 43.87 -50.71
N LEU A 35 40.77 43.93 -49.49
CA LEU A 35 40.28 44.80 -48.44
C LEU A 35 41.06 46.12 -48.41
N GLY A 36 40.93 46.89 -49.49
CA GLY A 36 41.47 48.26 -49.62
C GLY A 36 40.97 49.27 -48.57
N HIS A 37 40.18 48.84 -47.59
CA HIS A 37 39.59 49.63 -46.51
C HIS A 37 40.00 49.13 -45.10
N LEU A 38 40.87 48.12 -44.98
CA LEU A 38 41.26 47.54 -43.67
C LEU A 38 42.13 48.43 -42.78
N LYS A 39 42.56 49.62 -43.23
CA LYS A 39 43.25 50.58 -42.36
C LYS A 39 42.38 51.03 -41.17
N GLU A 40 41.07 50.78 -41.24
CA GLU A 40 40.08 51.10 -40.19
C GLU A 40 39.75 49.93 -39.24
N TYR A 41 40.17 48.70 -39.55
CA TYR A 41 39.96 47.56 -38.65
C TYR A 41 41.23 47.40 -37.80
N GLY A 42 41.06 47.26 -36.48
CA GLY A 42 42.16 47.19 -35.51
C GLY A 42 43.11 46.00 -35.72
N PRO A 43 43.97 45.68 -34.73
CA PRO A 43 44.82 44.48 -34.75
C PRO A 43 44.07 43.26 -35.28
N VAL A 44 44.74 42.35 -35.99
CA VAL A 44 44.13 41.13 -36.60
C VAL A 44 43.22 40.37 -35.62
N GLY A 45 43.54 40.42 -34.32
CA GLY A 45 42.71 39.86 -33.24
C GLY A 45 41.33 40.51 -33.06
N ASP A 46 41.15 41.80 -33.33
CA ASP A 46 39.87 42.51 -33.19
C ASP A 46 38.93 42.19 -34.36
N ALA A 47 39.47 42.11 -35.58
CA ALA A 47 38.70 41.67 -36.75
C ALA A 47 38.33 40.17 -36.65
N PHE A 48 39.25 39.34 -36.14
CA PHE A 48 39.01 37.93 -35.82
C PHE A 48 37.92 37.80 -34.75
N GLY A 49 38.05 38.54 -33.65
CA GLY A 49 37.11 38.53 -32.53
C GLY A 49 35.73 39.03 -32.92
N GLY A 50 35.64 40.06 -33.78
CA GLY A 50 34.37 40.65 -34.23
C GLY A 50 33.46 39.67 -34.99
N VAL A 51 34.04 38.70 -35.71
CA VAL A 51 33.27 37.72 -36.50
C VAL A 51 33.17 36.36 -35.80
N ALA A 52 34.24 35.89 -35.15
CA ALA A 52 34.23 34.60 -34.47
C ALA A 52 33.37 34.62 -33.20
N ASN A 53 33.31 35.74 -32.47
CA ASN A 53 32.60 35.83 -31.20
C ASN A 53 31.08 35.67 -31.36
N PRO A 54 30.37 36.34 -32.30
CA PRO A 54 28.96 36.09 -32.54
C PRO A 54 28.64 34.64 -32.94
N ILE A 55 29.47 34.01 -33.77
CA ILE A 55 29.27 32.61 -34.19
C ILE A 55 29.46 31.67 -32.99
N ALA A 56 30.52 31.87 -32.21
CA ALA A 56 30.79 31.08 -31.01
C ALA A 56 29.67 31.23 -29.96
N GLN A 57 29.11 32.44 -29.81
CA GLN A 57 27.96 32.68 -28.94
C GLN A 57 26.72 31.91 -29.39
N ILE A 58 26.39 31.92 -30.69
CA ILE A 58 25.25 31.15 -31.23
C ILE A 58 25.45 29.65 -30.99
N VAL A 59 26.63 29.12 -31.27
CA VAL A 59 26.97 27.72 -30.98
C VAL A 59 26.82 27.43 -29.48
N GLY A 60 27.31 28.33 -28.62
CA GLY A 60 27.18 28.25 -27.17
C GLY A 60 25.73 28.22 -26.70
N PHE A 61 24.87 29.08 -27.24
CA PHE A 61 23.44 29.10 -26.91
C PHE A 61 22.72 27.83 -27.38
N VAL A 62 23.05 27.31 -28.56
CA VAL A 62 22.48 26.04 -29.06
C VAL A 62 22.87 24.87 -28.16
N LEU A 63 24.13 24.80 -27.73
CA LEU A 63 24.62 23.79 -26.80
C LEU A 63 23.96 23.93 -25.44
N LEU A 64 23.88 25.16 -24.90
CA LEU A 64 23.23 25.44 -23.62
C LEU A 64 21.75 25.06 -23.65
N TYR A 65 21.03 25.40 -24.72
CA TYR A 65 19.63 25.02 -24.90
C TYR A 65 19.45 23.49 -24.92
N ARG A 66 20.33 22.77 -25.62
CA ARG A 66 20.29 21.29 -25.66
C ARG A 66 20.60 20.68 -24.30
N ALA A 67 21.59 21.22 -23.58
CA ALA A 67 21.94 20.78 -22.24
C ALA A 67 20.77 20.98 -21.27
N LEU A 68 20.15 22.18 -21.27
CA LEU A 68 18.98 22.49 -20.44
C LEU A 68 17.79 21.59 -20.79
N ARG A 69 17.51 21.36 -22.07
CA ARG A 69 16.41 20.47 -22.49
C ARG A 69 16.66 19.03 -22.06
N ALA A 70 17.89 18.54 -22.16
CA ALA A 70 18.27 17.21 -21.69
C ALA A 70 18.13 17.09 -20.16
N GLN A 71 18.52 18.13 -19.42
CA GLN A 71 18.37 18.19 -17.97
C GLN A 71 16.91 18.17 -17.53
N ILE A 72 16.05 18.97 -18.16
CA ILE A 72 14.60 18.98 -17.90
C ILE A 72 14.00 17.59 -18.16
N ASN A 73 14.38 16.95 -19.27
CA ASN A 73 13.91 15.61 -19.60
C ASN A 73 14.38 14.58 -18.56
N ALA A 74 15.67 14.59 -18.21
CA ALA A 74 16.22 13.71 -17.17
C ALA A 74 15.48 13.88 -15.84
N ASN A 75 15.24 15.12 -15.41
CA ASN A 75 14.49 15.41 -14.19
C ASN A 75 13.06 14.88 -14.25
N SER A 76 12.37 15.01 -15.40
CA SER A 76 11.02 14.47 -15.55
C SER A 76 10.98 12.95 -15.46
N ILE A 77 11.98 12.26 -16.04
CA ILE A 77 12.11 10.81 -15.96
C ILE A 77 12.38 10.36 -14.53
N LEU A 78 13.31 11.03 -13.84
CA LEU A 78 13.59 10.77 -12.43
C LEU A 78 12.36 10.97 -11.55
N GLN A 79 11.59 12.04 -11.79
CA GLN A 79 10.37 12.29 -11.04
C GLN A 79 9.31 11.20 -11.27
N MET A 80 9.15 10.72 -12.51
CA MET A 80 8.26 9.60 -12.80
C MET A 80 8.71 8.33 -12.06
N GLN A 81 10.01 8.01 -12.08
CA GLN A 81 10.56 6.86 -11.34
C GLN A 81 10.33 6.94 -9.83
N ILE A 82 10.56 8.12 -9.23
CA ILE A 82 10.32 8.35 -7.79
C ILE A 82 8.84 8.19 -7.47
N ASN A 83 7.94 8.71 -8.31
CA ASN A 83 6.50 8.57 -8.09
C ASN A 83 6.06 7.10 -8.19
N ASP A 84 6.56 6.37 -9.19
CA ASP A 84 6.28 4.94 -9.35
C ASP A 84 6.79 4.15 -8.14
N GLU A 85 8.02 4.42 -7.67
CA GLU A 85 8.61 3.78 -6.48
C GLU A 85 7.82 4.10 -5.21
N ASN A 86 7.46 5.36 -4.98
CA ASN A 86 6.64 5.78 -3.84
C ASN A 86 5.27 5.07 -3.85
N SER A 87 4.64 4.93 -5.02
CA SER A 87 3.36 4.24 -5.14
C SER A 87 3.48 2.75 -4.78
N LYS A 88 4.55 2.10 -5.23
CA LYS A 88 4.84 0.70 -4.89
C LYS A 88 5.13 0.55 -3.40
N GLU A 89 5.92 1.44 -2.82
CA GLU A 89 6.22 1.44 -1.39
C GLU A 89 4.95 1.65 -0.55
N MET A 90 4.05 2.55 -0.96
CA MET A 90 2.75 2.74 -0.31
C MET A 90 1.92 1.46 -0.31
N GLN A 91 1.86 0.74 -1.44
CA GLN A 91 1.18 -0.55 -1.53
C GLN A 91 1.82 -1.60 -0.61
N GLU A 92 3.16 -1.75 -0.64
CA GLU A 92 3.88 -2.70 0.20
C GLU A 92 3.69 -2.41 1.70
N ARG A 93 3.73 -1.13 2.11
CA ARG A 93 3.42 -0.71 3.48
C ARG A 93 1.96 -1.01 3.83
N GLY A 94 1.03 -0.84 2.89
CA GLY A 94 -0.38 -1.22 3.07
C GLY A 94 -0.53 -2.70 3.41
N VAL A 95 0.08 -3.57 2.59
CA VAL A 95 0.09 -5.03 2.80
C VAL A 95 0.73 -5.39 4.13
N LYS A 96 1.85 -4.77 4.48
CA LYS A 96 2.55 -5.00 5.75
C LYS A 96 1.69 -4.67 6.96
N HIS A 97 0.98 -3.54 6.97
CA HIS A 97 0.11 -3.18 8.09
C HIS A 97 -1.06 -4.17 8.25
N VAL A 98 -1.63 -4.67 7.15
CA VAL A 98 -2.68 -5.71 7.22
C VAL A 98 -2.11 -7.00 7.81
N HIS A 99 -0.91 -7.41 7.36
CA HIS A 99 -0.21 -8.57 7.90
C HIS A 99 0.06 -8.44 9.41
N GLU A 100 0.57 -7.29 9.86
CA GLU A 100 0.85 -7.04 11.29
C GLU A 100 -0.42 -7.14 12.14
N LEU A 101 -1.54 -6.61 11.65
CA LEU A 101 -2.83 -6.75 12.33
C LEU A 101 -3.30 -8.21 12.37
N TYR A 102 -3.13 -8.95 11.28
CA TYR A 102 -3.43 -10.38 11.24
C TYR A 102 -2.57 -11.17 12.25
N THR A 103 -1.26 -10.96 12.29
CA THR A 103 -0.38 -11.60 13.26
C THR A 103 -0.75 -11.21 14.70
N PHE A 104 -1.15 -9.95 14.91
CA PHE A 104 -1.67 -9.52 16.21
C PHE A 104 -2.94 -10.27 16.59
N LEU A 105 -3.89 -10.45 15.66
CA LEU A 105 -5.10 -11.25 15.87
C LEU A 105 -4.77 -12.70 16.25
N GLU A 106 -3.94 -13.36 15.44
CA GLU A 106 -3.52 -14.76 15.64
C GLU A 106 -2.87 -14.94 17.02
N ASN A 107 -2.00 -14.01 17.42
CA ASN A 107 -1.36 -14.04 18.73
C ASN A 107 -2.39 -13.88 19.86
N ASN A 108 -3.35 -12.96 19.74
CA ASN A 108 -4.41 -12.78 20.75
C ASN A 108 -5.29 -14.04 20.87
N ILE A 109 -5.62 -14.68 19.74
CA ILE A 109 -6.34 -15.96 19.72
C ILE A 109 -5.52 -17.02 20.45
N ASN A 110 -4.24 -17.19 20.10
CA ASN A 110 -3.37 -18.21 20.66
C ASN A 110 -3.05 -17.98 22.15
N SER A 111 -2.99 -16.73 22.61
CA SER A 111 -2.74 -16.38 24.01
C SER A 111 -3.96 -16.52 24.90
N PHE A 112 -5.17 -16.56 24.33
CA PHE A 112 -6.40 -16.76 25.11
C PHE A 112 -6.28 -18.05 25.93
N SER A 113 -6.55 -17.96 27.23
CA SER A 113 -6.45 -19.10 28.15
C SER A 113 -7.71 -19.22 28.99
N TYR A 114 -8.10 -20.46 29.26
CA TYR A 114 -9.28 -20.74 30.05
C TYR A 114 -9.04 -21.95 30.95
N GLU A 115 -9.51 -21.87 32.19
CA GLU A 115 -9.41 -22.94 33.18
C GLU A 115 -10.61 -23.87 33.04
N ASN A 116 -10.40 -25.07 32.48
CA ASN A 116 -11.45 -26.07 32.35
C ASN A 116 -11.31 -27.14 33.45
N LYS A 117 -12.45 -27.52 34.06
CA LYS A 117 -12.56 -28.67 34.96
C LYS A 117 -13.04 -29.88 34.17
N PHE A 118 -12.12 -30.66 33.63
CA PHE A 118 -12.48 -31.90 32.93
C PHE A 118 -13.11 -32.91 33.90
N GLU A 119 -14.28 -33.44 33.53
CA GLU A 119 -14.95 -34.50 34.28
C GLU A 119 -14.02 -35.72 34.43
N GLY A 120 -13.67 -36.06 35.66
CA GLY A 120 -12.89 -37.27 36.00
C GLY A 120 -11.46 -37.03 36.51
N THR A 121 -10.94 -35.80 36.46
CA THR A 121 -9.68 -35.43 37.11
C THR A 121 -9.91 -34.30 38.11
N ASN A 122 -9.53 -34.47 39.37
CA ASN A 122 -9.53 -33.41 40.39
C ASN A 122 -8.55 -32.25 40.10
N GLY A 123 -7.99 -32.17 38.90
CA GLY A 123 -7.04 -31.13 38.49
C GLY A 123 -7.70 -30.11 37.57
N ILE A 124 -7.54 -28.82 37.89
CA ILE A 124 -7.83 -27.72 36.98
C ILE A 124 -6.79 -27.79 35.85
N GLN A 125 -7.23 -27.87 34.59
CA GLN A 125 -6.34 -27.81 33.44
C GLN A 125 -6.55 -26.48 32.70
N VAL A 126 -5.47 -25.72 32.55
CA VAL A 126 -5.47 -24.52 31.70
C VAL A 126 -5.36 -24.97 30.25
N VAL A 127 -6.37 -24.67 29.45
CA VAL A 127 -6.32 -24.79 28.00
C VAL A 127 -5.96 -23.44 27.38
N HIS A 128 -5.40 -23.46 26.17
CA HIS A 128 -4.99 -22.26 25.45
C HIS A 128 -5.56 -22.24 24.02
N GLY A 129 -5.55 -21.05 23.43
CA GLY A 129 -5.86 -20.84 22.03
C GLY A 129 -7.33 -21.09 21.68
N ARG A 130 -7.53 -21.56 20.46
CA ARG A 130 -8.85 -21.94 19.90
C ARG A 130 -9.64 -22.88 20.80
N ARG A 131 -8.96 -23.85 21.43
CA ARG A 131 -9.59 -24.81 22.34
C ARG A 131 -10.08 -24.14 23.61
N ALA A 132 -9.34 -23.15 24.13
CA ALA A 132 -9.77 -22.38 25.28
C ALA A 132 -10.97 -21.50 24.98
N ILE A 133 -11.00 -20.84 23.81
CA ILE A 133 -12.16 -20.07 23.35
C ILE A 133 -13.40 -20.97 23.29
N ARG A 134 -13.27 -22.16 22.71
CA ARG A 134 -14.35 -23.14 22.66
C ARG A 134 -14.82 -23.55 24.06
N CYS A 135 -13.91 -24.00 24.92
CA CYS A 135 -14.26 -24.40 26.29
C CYS A 135 -14.92 -23.27 27.08
N PHE A 136 -14.47 -22.03 26.89
CA PHE A 136 -15.10 -20.87 27.52
C PHE A 136 -16.53 -20.64 27.02
N ILE A 137 -16.76 -20.74 25.71
CA ILE A 137 -18.09 -20.60 25.12
C ILE A 137 -19.02 -21.72 25.60
N ASP A 138 -18.54 -22.97 25.62
CA ASP A 138 -19.34 -24.11 26.09
C ASP A 138 -19.71 -23.95 27.58
N ASP A 139 -18.75 -23.52 28.43
CA ASP A 139 -18.97 -23.39 29.87
C ASP A 139 -19.82 -22.16 30.26
N ILE A 140 -19.89 -21.10 29.42
CA ILE A 140 -20.63 -19.88 29.75
C ILE A 140 -22.14 -20.13 29.91
N GLU A 141 -22.65 -21.20 29.31
CA GLU A 141 -24.03 -21.67 29.43
C GLU A 141 -24.34 -22.17 30.84
N ASP A 142 -23.37 -22.86 31.45
CA ASP A 142 -23.48 -23.43 32.80
C ASP A 142 -23.12 -22.41 33.89
N MET A 143 -22.53 -21.28 33.52
CA MET A 143 -22.28 -20.18 34.44
C MET A 143 -23.61 -19.52 34.83
N ASN A 144 -23.83 -19.34 36.14
CA ASN A 144 -25.00 -18.63 36.69
C ASN A 144 -24.87 -17.10 36.47
N ILE A 145 -24.74 -16.68 35.21
CA ILE A 145 -24.57 -15.29 34.77
C ILE A 145 -25.75 -14.95 33.87
N ASP A 146 -26.35 -13.78 34.07
CA ASP A 146 -27.36 -13.27 33.14
C ASP A 146 -26.70 -12.86 31.82
N LEU A 147 -26.90 -13.68 30.78
CA LEU A 147 -26.41 -13.43 29.42
C LEU A 147 -26.99 -12.16 28.79
N HIS A 148 -28.06 -11.57 29.34
CA HIS A 148 -28.67 -10.35 28.82
C HIS A 148 -28.18 -9.08 29.54
N ASN A 149 -27.46 -9.24 30.67
CA ASN A 149 -26.86 -8.13 31.37
C ASN A 149 -25.45 -7.84 30.86
N ALA A 150 -25.36 -6.89 29.92
CA ALA A 150 -24.09 -6.50 29.32
C ALA A 150 -23.03 -6.04 30.35
N GLU A 151 -23.43 -5.41 31.45
CA GLU A 151 -22.47 -4.96 32.48
C GLU A 151 -21.89 -6.15 33.26
N GLN A 152 -22.71 -7.13 33.61
CA GLN A 152 -22.23 -8.36 34.29
C GLN A 152 -21.38 -9.22 33.36
N LEU A 153 -21.75 -9.33 32.09
CA LEU A 153 -20.97 -10.06 31.09
C LEU A 153 -19.60 -9.44 30.87
N LEU A 154 -19.51 -8.12 30.81
CA LEU A 154 -18.22 -7.41 30.66
C LEU A 154 -17.34 -7.50 31.90
N GLN A 155 -17.84 -7.97 33.04
CA GLN A 155 -17.02 -8.28 34.21
C GLN A 155 -16.24 -9.60 34.03
N GLN A 156 -16.68 -10.48 33.13
CA GLN A 156 -15.96 -11.71 32.80
C GLN A 156 -14.79 -11.42 31.86
N ASP A 157 -13.58 -11.83 32.26
CA ASP A 157 -12.36 -11.64 31.49
C ASP A 157 -12.47 -12.27 30.09
N GLY A 158 -12.95 -13.51 29.99
CA GLY A 158 -13.09 -14.21 28.72
C GLY A 158 -14.02 -13.52 27.72
N VAL A 159 -15.12 -12.90 28.18
CA VAL A 159 -16.01 -12.11 27.32
C VAL A 159 -15.29 -10.88 26.76
N ARG A 160 -14.54 -10.17 27.60
CA ARG A 160 -13.78 -8.98 27.17
C ARG A 160 -12.68 -9.33 26.17
N GLU A 161 -11.97 -10.42 26.40
CA GLU A 161 -10.90 -10.88 25.52
C GLU A 161 -11.45 -11.31 24.16
N ILE A 162 -12.54 -12.10 24.12
CA ILE A 162 -13.19 -12.47 22.86
C ILE A 162 -13.69 -11.22 22.12
N LEU A 163 -14.31 -10.27 22.81
CA LEU A 163 -14.72 -9.00 22.19
C LEU A 163 -13.53 -8.20 21.64
N SER A 164 -12.38 -8.22 22.32
CA SER A 164 -11.15 -7.61 21.83
C SER A 164 -10.69 -8.27 20.53
N ILE A 165 -10.64 -9.61 20.49
CA ILE A 165 -10.31 -10.39 19.28
C ILE A 165 -11.25 -10.03 18.13
N LEU A 166 -12.57 -9.96 18.38
CA LEU A 166 -13.56 -9.59 17.36
C LEU A 166 -13.40 -8.15 16.86
N ARG A 167 -13.00 -7.22 17.72
CA ARG A 167 -12.70 -5.84 17.31
C ARG A 167 -11.43 -5.76 16.46
N ILE A 168 -10.40 -6.55 16.77
CA ILE A 168 -9.21 -6.64 15.92
C ILE A 168 -9.60 -7.16 14.54
N ALA A 169 -10.45 -8.19 14.48
CA ALA A 169 -10.93 -8.74 13.23
C ALA A 169 -11.71 -7.72 12.39
N GLU A 170 -12.60 -6.93 13.01
CA GLU A 170 -13.31 -5.83 12.35
C GLU A 170 -12.34 -4.80 11.77
N ASN A 171 -11.36 -4.36 12.56
CA ASN A 171 -10.35 -3.40 12.12
C ASN A 171 -9.54 -3.92 10.92
N ILE A 172 -9.28 -5.23 10.84
CA ILE A 172 -8.63 -5.84 9.68
C ILE A 172 -9.50 -5.71 8.44
N PHE A 173 -10.80 -6.06 8.52
CA PHE A 173 -11.71 -5.92 7.37
C PHE A 173 -11.83 -4.47 6.90
N ASP A 174 -11.96 -3.52 7.84
CA ASP A 174 -12.00 -2.11 7.51
C ASP A 174 -10.70 -1.66 6.85
N ARG A 175 -9.55 -2.12 7.36
CA ARG A 175 -8.25 -1.78 6.77
C ARG A 175 -8.09 -2.36 5.38
N ILE A 176 -8.51 -3.60 5.13
CA ILE A 176 -8.49 -4.21 3.79
C ILE A 176 -9.38 -3.43 2.82
N GLY A 177 -10.57 -3.00 3.27
CA GLY A 177 -11.52 -2.26 2.44
C GLY A 177 -11.04 -0.87 2.02
N HIS A 178 -10.25 -0.20 2.86
CA HIS A 178 -9.75 1.16 2.59
C HIS A 178 -8.29 1.21 2.13
N ALA A 179 -7.54 0.11 2.21
CA ALA A 179 -6.14 0.10 1.82
C ALA A 179 -5.99 0.16 0.29
N ASP A 180 -5.07 1.02 -0.15
CA ASP A 180 -4.56 1.04 -1.53
C ASP A 180 -3.56 -0.10 -1.71
N ILE A 181 -4.09 -1.32 -1.81
CA ILE A 181 -3.34 -2.56 -2.06
C ILE A 181 -3.98 -3.30 -3.23
N ASN A 182 -3.23 -4.20 -3.85
CA ASN A 182 -3.72 -4.99 -4.98
C ASN A 182 -4.95 -5.82 -4.58
N GLU A 183 -5.93 -5.93 -5.47
CA GLU A 183 -7.12 -6.76 -5.27
C GLU A 183 -6.81 -8.23 -4.94
N ASN A 184 -5.75 -8.80 -5.50
CA ASN A 184 -5.31 -10.16 -5.16
C ASN A 184 -4.90 -10.26 -3.68
N ASP A 185 -4.20 -9.25 -3.15
CA ASP A 185 -3.79 -9.22 -1.74
C ASP A 185 -5.02 -9.01 -0.85
N LYS A 186 -5.98 -8.17 -1.26
CA LYS A 186 -7.26 -8.01 -0.54
C LYS A 186 -8.00 -9.33 -0.43
N LEU A 187 -8.16 -10.04 -1.54
CA LEU A 187 -8.84 -11.34 -1.59
C LEU A 187 -8.11 -12.36 -0.70
N PHE A 188 -6.79 -12.44 -0.79
CA PHE A 188 -5.99 -13.31 0.05
C PHE A 188 -6.25 -13.08 1.54
N TYR A 189 -6.19 -11.83 2.02
CA TYR A 189 -6.42 -11.53 3.43
C TYR A 189 -7.88 -11.72 3.84
N ILE A 190 -8.86 -11.45 2.96
CA ILE A 190 -10.26 -11.75 3.22
C ILE A 190 -10.46 -13.25 3.44
N ASP A 191 -9.89 -14.09 2.57
CA ASP A 191 -10.03 -15.55 2.67
C ASP A 191 -9.29 -16.10 3.88
N LEU A 192 -8.11 -15.56 4.19
CA LEU A 192 -7.37 -15.90 5.40
C LEU A 192 -8.16 -15.54 6.66
N MET A 193 -8.74 -14.33 6.71
CA MET A 193 -9.58 -13.89 7.82
C MET A 193 -10.86 -14.72 7.95
N LYS A 194 -11.50 -15.08 6.82
CA LYS A 194 -12.65 -16.01 6.82
C LYS A 194 -12.27 -17.32 7.46
N HIS A 195 -11.18 -17.94 7.00
CA HIS A 195 -10.68 -19.21 7.54
C HIS A 195 -10.39 -19.11 9.04
N GLU A 196 -9.63 -18.09 9.46
CA GLU A 196 -9.23 -17.91 10.85
C GLU A 196 -10.43 -17.73 11.77
N LEU A 197 -11.36 -16.84 11.42
CA LEU A 197 -12.55 -16.63 12.24
C LEU A 197 -13.39 -17.91 12.30
N THR A 198 -13.60 -18.57 11.16
CA THR A 198 -14.43 -19.79 11.01
C THR A 198 -13.94 -20.94 11.89
N PHE A 199 -12.63 -21.08 12.07
CA PHE A 199 -12.06 -22.24 12.75
C PHE A 199 -11.47 -21.93 14.12
N SER A 200 -11.27 -20.66 14.44
CA SER A 200 -10.65 -20.23 15.70
C SER A 200 -11.64 -19.65 16.70
N ILE A 201 -12.72 -19.05 16.22
CA ILE A 201 -13.71 -18.37 17.08
C ILE A 201 -15.10 -18.99 16.91
N PHE A 202 -15.47 -19.35 15.68
CA PHE A 202 -16.69 -20.09 15.42
C PHE A 202 -16.46 -21.59 15.64
N PRO A 203 -17.27 -22.29 16.46
CA PRO A 203 -17.26 -23.73 16.54
C PRO A 203 -17.70 -24.28 15.18
N TYR A 204 -16.98 -25.30 14.73
CA TYR A 204 -16.95 -25.91 13.39
C TYR A 204 -18.31 -26.41 12.82
N THR A 205 -19.44 -26.12 13.46
CA THR A 205 -20.78 -26.51 13.02
C THR A 205 -21.56 -25.39 12.33
N ASP A 206 -21.08 -24.15 12.39
CA ASP A 206 -21.96 -22.98 12.19
C ASP A 206 -21.74 -22.20 10.89
N LEU A 207 -20.74 -22.56 10.07
CA LEU A 207 -20.40 -21.78 8.86
C LEU A 207 -20.50 -22.54 7.54
N ASP A 208 -20.38 -23.87 7.53
CA ASP A 208 -20.52 -24.64 6.29
C ASP A 208 -21.99 -24.85 5.86
N GLU A 209 -22.98 -24.59 6.73
CA GLU A 209 -24.42 -24.73 6.41
C GLU A 209 -25.29 -23.48 6.68
N SER A 210 -24.73 -22.33 7.09
CA SER A 210 -25.53 -21.22 7.63
C SER A 210 -26.04 -20.17 6.62
N ALA A 211 -26.83 -20.63 5.65
CA ALA A 211 -28.03 -19.88 5.27
C ALA A 211 -29.12 -19.97 6.37
N ASN A 212 -29.03 -20.98 7.25
CA ASN A 212 -29.90 -21.14 8.42
C ASN A 212 -29.08 -21.59 9.63
N LEU A 213 -28.48 -20.64 10.36
CA LEU A 213 -28.15 -20.85 11.76
C LEU A 213 -29.47 -21.21 12.46
N LYS A 214 -29.76 -22.50 12.67
CA LYS A 214 -30.84 -22.92 13.58
C LYS A 214 -30.35 -22.74 15.01
N LEU A 215 -30.03 -21.51 15.36
CA LEU A 215 -29.84 -21.12 16.74
C LEU A 215 -31.18 -21.30 17.43
N GLU A 216 -31.17 -21.80 18.66
CA GLU A 216 -32.39 -21.87 19.43
C GLU A 216 -32.89 -20.45 19.74
N LEU A 217 -34.22 -20.29 19.76
CA LEU A 217 -34.85 -19.04 20.13
C LEU A 217 -34.69 -18.85 21.63
N CYS A 218 -34.00 -17.79 22.05
CA CYS A 218 -33.85 -17.51 23.47
C CYS A 218 -35.21 -17.20 24.11
N GLY A 219 -35.53 -17.85 25.24
CA GLY A 219 -36.77 -17.63 25.99
C GLY A 219 -36.90 -16.23 26.58
N ASP A 220 -35.79 -15.55 26.86
CA ASP A 220 -35.79 -14.23 27.49
C ASP A 220 -35.92 -13.10 26.46
N CYS A 221 -35.02 -13.06 25.46
CA CYS A 221 -34.98 -11.96 24.50
C CYS A 221 -35.64 -12.27 23.15
N HIS A 222 -36.11 -13.50 22.93
CA HIS A 222 -36.76 -13.94 21.69
C HIS A 222 -35.91 -13.71 20.43
N LYS A 223 -34.58 -13.68 20.56
CA LYS A 223 -33.62 -13.60 19.45
C LYS A 223 -32.96 -14.96 19.22
N PHE A 224 -32.54 -15.18 17.99
CA PHE A 224 -31.76 -16.34 17.57
C PHE A 224 -30.27 -16.07 17.84
N HIS A 225 -29.77 -16.39 19.04
CA HIS A 225 -28.34 -16.31 19.36
C HIS A 225 -27.77 -17.61 19.95
N GLY A 226 -28.62 -18.63 20.17
CA GLY A 226 -28.20 -19.91 20.76
C GLY A 226 -27.44 -19.69 22.06
N ASN A 227 -26.27 -20.31 22.16
CA ASN A 227 -25.46 -20.36 23.38
C ASN A 227 -24.50 -19.17 23.54
N TYR A 228 -24.52 -18.24 22.60
CA TYR A 228 -23.68 -17.05 22.68
C TYR A 228 -24.32 -15.96 23.54
N PRO A 229 -23.53 -15.26 24.37
CA PRO A 229 -23.94 -13.95 24.85
C PRO A 229 -24.38 -13.07 23.67
N PRO A 230 -25.58 -12.44 23.71
CA PRO A 230 -26.07 -11.55 22.67
C PRO A 230 -25.04 -10.51 22.21
N LEU A 231 -24.22 -10.00 23.13
CA LEU A 231 -23.15 -9.04 22.82
C LEU A 231 -22.07 -9.60 21.89
N ILE A 232 -21.65 -10.84 22.11
CA ILE A 232 -20.68 -11.54 21.24
C ILE A 232 -21.37 -11.90 19.93
N PHE A 233 -22.58 -12.47 20.01
CA PHE A 233 -23.36 -12.88 18.86
C PHE A 233 -23.63 -11.74 17.87
N ASP A 234 -24.11 -10.59 18.35
CA ASP A 234 -24.38 -9.42 17.51
C ASP A 234 -23.11 -8.96 16.79
N LYS A 235 -21.95 -9.04 17.44
CA LYS A 235 -20.66 -8.69 16.84
C LYS A 235 -20.23 -9.69 15.77
N LEU A 236 -20.43 -10.99 16.02
CA LEU A 236 -20.18 -12.04 15.03
C LEU A 236 -21.08 -11.86 13.79
N GLN A 237 -22.36 -11.52 13.97
CA GLN A 237 -23.27 -11.23 12.86
C GLN A 237 -22.87 -9.99 12.06
N GLN A 238 -22.37 -8.94 12.73
CA GLN A 238 -21.81 -7.78 12.04
C GLN A 238 -20.63 -8.17 11.16
N LEU A 239 -19.67 -8.93 11.70
CA LEU A 239 -18.53 -9.46 10.95
C LEU A 239 -18.99 -10.35 9.79
N LYS A 240 -20.05 -11.13 9.98
CA LYS A 240 -20.61 -11.99 8.92
C LYS A 240 -21.01 -11.22 7.66
N ARG A 241 -21.47 -9.98 7.80
CA ARG A 241 -21.82 -9.11 6.67
C ARG A 241 -20.60 -8.75 5.81
N HIS A 242 -19.39 -8.74 6.36
CA HIS A 242 -18.16 -8.55 5.58
C HIS A 242 -17.86 -9.78 4.70
N PHE A 243 -18.35 -10.97 5.06
CA PHE A 243 -18.20 -12.18 4.25
C PHE A 243 -19.21 -12.29 3.11
N GLN A 244 -20.41 -11.74 3.28
CA GLN A 244 -21.55 -11.88 2.35
C GLN A 244 -21.65 -10.78 1.28
N LYS A 245 -20.83 -9.71 1.36
CA LYS A 245 -20.85 -8.58 0.40
C LYS A 245 -20.13 -8.88 -0.93
N GLN A 246 -20.03 -10.14 -1.35
CA GLN A 246 -19.54 -10.53 -2.68
C GLN A 246 -20.72 -10.80 -3.61
#